data_AF-A0A7G7YAI2-F1
#
_entry.id   AF-A0A7G7YAI2-F1
#
_cell.length_a   1.000
_cell.length_b   1.000
_cell.length_c   1.000
_cell.angle_alpha   90.00
_cell.angle_beta   90.00
_cell.angle_gamma   90.00
#
_symmetry.space_group_name_H-M   'P 1'
#
loop_
_entity.id
_entity.type
_entity.pdbx_description
1 polymer ?
#
loop_
_entity_poly.entity_id
_entity_poly.type
_entity_poly.pdbx_seq_one_letter_code
_entity_poly.pdbx_strand_id
1 'polypeptide(L)'
;MKYNILIILIISLFVNQLRAVNCPPGSQTADGSDQVVANANLVDCTMCKINYYYARPGGANFVAGNAATGVCTQCPNNRQNGQATLGNDSTLAVQCDVSCPAGTAINTGATSFVNLINECVNCAANFYHATAGVFQAGVTTCEKCPVNLNAGPSTAGDAANIATQCDVRCPENTETALAATSYVNASSECANCRANTYYGGQGAFQPGTSTCTTCPQGGQKANGAVATQGSNAKITAQCNVSCPTNTVNANGDPFWTTVVTDCLNCAADHYFSDAAFNPGVSQCKKCPVSKATPTTAAGSSASIITQCNVQCPAGTVLDDGSKNTFVTLASECTKCAANYYISKTSGFAAGTDTCTECTKKLTSGATAKPLAEANQKAQCASSTFAKFLSISLIFISFYLL
;
A
#
# COMPACT_ATOMS: atom_id res chain seq x y z
N MET A 1 -85.81 -53.84 29.90
CA MET A 1 -86.10 -52.40 29.93
C MET A 1 -85.49 -51.61 31.10
N LYS A 2 -84.80 -52.21 32.09
CA LYS A 2 -84.15 -51.45 33.19
C LYS A 2 -82.84 -50.73 32.81
N TYR A 3 -82.14 -51.15 31.74
CA TYR A 3 -80.87 -50.53 31.32
C TYR A 3 -81.01 -49.25 30.47
N ASN A 4 -82.15 -49.01 29.81
CA ASN A 4 -82.35 -47.84 28.95
C ASN A 4 -82.59 -46.53 29.72
N ILE A 5 -83.25 -46.58 30.89
CA ILE A 5 -83.45 -45.38 31.73
C ILE A 5 -82.11 -44.93 32.33
N LEU A 6 -81.24 -45.87 32.72
CA LEU A 6 -79.92 -45.55 33.26
C LEU A 6 -79.02 -44.87 32.20
N ILE A 7 -79.05 -45.34 30.95
CA ILE A 7 -78.27 -44.75 29.85
C ILE A 7 -78.77 -43.34 29.52
N ILE A 8 -80.08 -43.09 29.50
CA ILE A 8 -80.61 -41.75 29.25
C ILE A 8 -80.28 -40.80 30.40
N LEU A 9 -80.38 -41.24 31.66
CA LEU A 9 -80.00 -40.43 32.83
C LEU A 9 -78.50 -40.10 32.85
N ILE A 10 -77.65 -41.06 32.47
CA ILE A 10 -76.21 -40.83 32.28
C ILE A 10 -76.02 -39.79 31.17
N ILE A 11 -76.54 -40.00 29.96
CA ILE A 11 -76.39 -39.04 28.85
C ILE A 11 -76.91 -37.65 29.25
N SER A 12 -78.05 -37.53 29.93
CA SER A 12 -78.56 -36.23 30.40
C SER A 12 -77.69 -35.58 31.50
N LEU A 13 -77.06 -36.37 32.39
CA LEU A 13 -76.08 -35.85 33.35
C LEU A 13 -74.81 -35.34 32.65
N PHE A 14 -74.34 -36.02 31.61
CA PHE A 14 -73.15 -35.63 30.85
C PHE A 14 -73.41 -34.45 29.89
N VAL A 15 -74.60 -34.35 29.29
CA VAL A 15 -74.96 -33.26 28.36
C VAL A 15 -75.08 -31.90 29.06
N ASN A 16 -75.47 -31.85 30.34
CA ASN A 16 -75.56 -30.59 31.08
C ASN A 16 -74.20 -30.09 31.62
N GLN A 17 -73.17 -30.94 31.68
CA GLN A 17 -71.83 -30.56 32.17
C GLN A 17 -70.81 -30.25 31.06
N LEU A 18 -71.13 -30.50 29.79
CA LEU A 18 -70.18 -30.38 28.66
C LEU A 18 -70.33 -29.11 27.81
N ARG A 19 -70.92 -28.03 28.35
CA ARG A 19 -70.89 -26.72 27.66
C ARG A 19 -69.60 -26.00 27.99
N ALA A 20 -68.53 -26.31 27.26
CA ALA A 20 -67.30 -25.52 27.29
C ALA A 20 -67.50 -24.19 26.55
N VAL A 21 -67.01 -23.10 27.14
CA VAL A 21 -66.96 -21.77 26.52
C VAL A 21 -65.50 -21.46 26.23
N ASN A 22 -65.19 -20.99 25.02
CA ASN A 22 -63.83 -20.62 24.66
C ASN A 22 -63.43 -19.32 25.38
N CYS A 23 -62.20 -19.26 25.89
CA CYS A 23 -61.59 -18.01 26.34
C CYS A 23 -61.52 -16.99 25.18
N PRO A 24 -61.51 -15.68 25.47
CA PRO A 24 -61.26 -14.65 24.48
C PRO A 24 -59.96 -14.93 23.68
N PRO A 25 -59.89 -14.52 22.40
CA PRO A 25 -58.72 -14.78 21.56
C PRO A 25 -57.39 -14.40 22.23
N GLY A 26 -56.41 -15.31 22.16
CA GLY A 26 -55.08 -15.11 22.74
C GLY A 26 -54.99 -15.27 24.26
N SER A 27 -56.09 -15.53 24.97
CA SER A 27 -56.10 -15.79 26.41
C SER A 27 -56.29 -17.28 26.74
N GLN A 28 -55.88 -17.68 27.94
CA GLN A 28 -56.01 -19.04 28.49
C GLN A 28 -56.21 -18.98 30.01
N THR A 29 -56.60 -20.11 30.58
CA THR A 29 -56.65 -20.32 32.04
C THR A 29 -55.26 -20.57 32.63
N ALA A 30 -55.18 -20.59 33.97
CA ALA A 30 -53.94 -20.86 34.72
C ALA A 30 -53.33 -22.24 34.44
N ASP A 31 -54.16 -23.24 34.11
CA ASP A 31 -53.76 -24.59 33.73
C ASP A 31 -53.50 -24.75 32.23
N GLY A 32 -53.59 -23.67 31.44
CA GLY A 32 -53.29 -23.67 30.01
C GLY A 32 -54.43 -24.15 29.11
N SER A 33 -55.67 -24.18 29.63
CA SER A 33 -56.85 -24.47 28.84
C SER A 33 -57.33 -23.24 28.08
N ASP A 34 -57.73 -23.46 26.83
CA ASP A 34 -58.38 -22.46 25.98
C ASP A 34 -59.90 -22.40 26.20
N GLN A 35 -60.41 -23.21 27.12
CA GLN A 35 -61.82 -23.41 27.38
C GLN A 35 -62.11 -23.47 28.88
N VAL A 36 -63.27 -22.93 29.26
CA VAL A 36 -63.78 -22.95 30.63
C VAL A 36 -65.16 -23.60 30.68
N VAL A 37 -65.54 -24.14 31.84
CA VAL A 37 -66.87 -24.74 32.04
C VAL A 37 -67.94 -23.62 32.05
N ALA A 38 -69.09 -23.88 31.41
CA ALA A 38 -70.19 -22.97 31.07
C ALA A 38 -70.34 -21.65 31.89
N ASN A 39 -70.39 -20.52 31.17
CA ASN A 39 -70.84 -19.14 31.50
C ASN A 39 -70.41 -18.45 32.81
N ALA A 40 -69.97 -19.16 33.85
CA ALA A 40 -69.54 -18.59 35.13
C ALA A 40 -68.01 -18.47 35.25
N ASN A 41 -67.26 -19.17 34.41
CA ASN A 41 -65.81 -19.33 34.58
C ASN A 41 -64.99 -18.56 33.54
N LEU A 42 -65.59 -17.67 32.74
CA LEU A 42 -64.81 -16.81 31.82
C LEU A 42 -63.78 -15.96 32.59
N VAL A 43 -64.07 -15.61 33.84
CA VAL A 43 -63.14 -14.96 34.76
C VAL A 43 -61.86 -15.76 35.05
N ASP A 44 -61.82 -17.06 34.72
CA ASP A 44 -60.65 -17.92 34.89
C ASP A 44 -59.65 -17.77 33.73
N CYS A 45 -60.05 -17.18 32.61
CA CYS A 45 -59.18 -16.81 31.47
C CYS A 45 -58.29 -15.61 31.84
N THR A 46 -57.38 -15.84 32.79
CA THR A 46 -56.57 -14.80 33.46
C THR A 46 -55.21 -14.57 32.81
N MET A 47 -54.79 -15.44 31.89
CA MET A 47 -53.46 -15.42 31.29
C MET A 47 -53.51 -15.13 29.80
N CYS A 48 -52.48 -14.48 29.26
CA CYS A 48 -52.24 -14.51 27.82
C CYS A 48 -51.44 -15.76 27.45
N LYS A 49 -51.78 -16.36 26.31
CA LYS A 49 -51.04 -17.49 25.74
C LYS A 49 -49.60 -17.09 25.43
N ILE A 50 -48.73 -18.09 25.31
CA ILE A 50 -47.38 -17.88 24.79
C ILE A 50 -47.46 -17.19 23.42
N ASN A 51 -46.65 -16.15 23.22
CA ASN A 51 -46.65 -15.30 22.02
C ASN A 51 -47.92 -14.46 21.84
N TYR A 52 -48.65 -14.18 22.92
CA TYR A 52 -49.72 -13.19 22.95
C TYR A 52 -49.46 -12.21 24.09
N TYR A 53 -49.74 -10.93 23.85
CA TYR A 53 -49.54 -9.86 24.82
C TYR A 53 -50.83 -9.05 25.01
N TYR A 54 -50.99 -8.43 26.17
CA TYR A 54 -52.11 -7.53 26.43
C TYR A 54 -51.72 -6.09 26.09
N ALA A 55 -52.22 -5.60 24.96
CA ALA A 55 -52.08 -4.20 24.57
C ALA A 55 -53.06 -3.34 25.39
N ARG A 56 -52.63 -2.83 26.55
CA ARG A 56 -53.47 -2.02 27.48
C ARG A 56 -54.10 -0.80 26.77
N PRO A 57 -55.36 -0.85 26.30
CA PRO A 57 -55.95 0.26 25.57
C PRO A 57 -56.30 1.36 26.59
N GLY A 58 -55.75 2.56 26.43
CA GLY A 58 -56.01 3.68 27.35
C GLY A 58 -55.57 3.42 28.80
N GLY A 59 -54.63 2.49 29.04
CA GLY A 59 -54.14 2.15 30.38
C GLY A 59 -55.06 1.24 31.20
N ALA A 60 -56.11 0.67 30.60
CA ALA A 60 -57.01 -0.25 31.30
C ALA A 60 -56.28 -1.53 31.76
N ASN A 61 -56.64 -2.01 32.95
CA ASN A 61 -56.20 -3.32 33.44
C ASN A 61 -56.85 -4.44 32.62
N PHE A 62 -56.15 -5.57 32.52
CA PHE A 62 -56.69 -6.79 31.95
C PHE A 62 -57.87 -7.26 32.79
N VAL A 63 -59.00 -7.52 32.13
CA VAL A 63 -60.20 -8.06 32.78
C VAL A 63 -60.46 -9.46 32.22
N ALA A 64 -60.18 -10.47 33.04
CA ALA A 64 -60.37 -11.86 32.67
C ALA A 64 -61.82 -12.13 32.23
N GLY A 65 -61.96 -12.87 31.12
CA GLY A 65 -63.27 -13.24 30.57
C GLY A 65 -64.04 -12.14 29.85
N ASN A 66 -63.51 -10.91 29.79
CA ASN A 66 -64.14 -9.81 29.09
C ASN A 66 -63.68 -9.76 27.62
N ALA A 67 -64.62 -9.87 26.68
CA ALA A 67 -64.29 -9.84 25.24
C ALA A 67 -63.80 -8.45 24.74
N ALA A 68 -63.99 -7.37 25.50
CA ALA A 68 -63.52 -6.02 25.17
C ALA A 68 -62.18 -5.66 25.83
N THR A 69 -61.88 -6.20 27.02
CA THR A 69 -60.70 -5.83 27.83
C THR A 69 -59.87 -7.03 28.33
N GLY A 70 -60.16 -8.23 27.83
CA GLY A 70 -59.46 -9.48 28.13
C GLY A 70 -58.91 -10.18 26.88
N VAL A 71 -58.80 -9.47 25.76
CA VAL A 71 -58.22 -9.99 24.50
C VAL A 71 -56.72 -9.77 24.51
N CYS A 72 -55.96 -10.83 24.25
CA CYS A 72 -54.52 -10.71 24.04
C CYS A 72 -54.23 -10.69 22.54
N THR A 73 -53.35 -9.78 22.13
CA THR A 73 -52.91 -9.59 20.74
C THR A 73 -51.75 -10.52 20.44
N GLN A 74 -51.74 -11.12 19.25
CA GLN A 74 -50.63 -11.96 18.82
C GLN A 74 -49.33 -11.15 18.72
N CYS A 75 -48.23 -11.72 19.18
CA CYS A 75 -46.90 -11.12 19.05
C CYS A 75 -46.52 -10.96 17.57
N PRO A 76 -45.90 -9.82 17.19
CA PRO A 76 -45.29 -9.66 15.87
C PRO A 76 -44.21 -10.72 15.61
N ASN A 77 -43.41 -11.06 16.64
CA ASN A 77 -42.41 -12.13 16.61
C ASN A 77 -42.55 -13.03 17.85
N ASN A 78 -42.57 -14.33 17.63
CA ASN A 78 -42.70 -15.33 18.68
C ASN A 78 -41.41 -15.46 19.49
N ARG A 79 -41.50 -15.49 20.82
CA ARG A 79 -40.37 -15.73 21.73
C ARG A 79 -40.14 -17.24 21.86
N GLN A 80 -38.93 -17.72 21.52
CA GLN A 80 -38.64 -19.17 21.44
C GLN A 80 -38.77 -19.95 22.77
N ASN A 81 -38.87 -19.27 23.91
CA ASN A 81 -39.12 -19.87 25.22
C ASN A 81 -40.10 -19.02 26.04
N GLY A 82 -41.10 -18.42 25.38
CA GLY A 82 -42.12 -17.65 26.08
C GLY A 82 -42.91 -18.53 27.05
N GLN A 83 -43.47 -17.90 28.09
CA GLN A 83 -44.38 -18.54 29.01
C GLN A 83 -45.67 -17.72 29.04
N ALA A 84 -46.81 -18.38 29.19
CA ALA A 84 -48.03 -17.67 29.50
C ALA A 84 -47.83 -16.90 30.81
N THR A 85 -48.28 -15.65 30.86
CA THR A 85 -48.26 -14.85 32.09
C THR A 85 -49.63 -14.26 32.35
N LEU A 86 -49.86 -13.76 33.56
CA LEU A 86 -51.09 -13.04 33.89
C LEU A 86 -51.28 -11.88 32.91
N GLY A 87 -52.53 -11.60 32.52
CA GLY A 87 -52.80 -10.63 31.46
C GLY A 87 -52.23 -9.22 31.74
N ASN A 88 -52.19 -8.80 33.01
CA ASN A 88 -51.55 -7.52 33.38
C ASN A 88 -50.03 -7.53 33.20
N ASP A 89 -49.38 -8.68 33.33
CA ASP A 89 -47.93 -8.85 33.23
C ASP A 89 -47.49 -9.30 31.83
N SER A 90 -48.45 -9.67 30.99
CA SER A 90 -48.28 -10.07 29.59
C SER A 90 -48.01 -8.88 28.68
N THR A 91 -47.03 -8.06 29.04
CA THR A 91 -46.59 -6.95 28.19
C THR A 91 -45.85 -7.47 26.95
N LEU A 92 -45.76 -6.64 25.90
CA LEU A 92 -45.04 -7.00 24.68
C LEU A 92 -43.59 -7.43 24.99
N ALA A 93 -42.88 -6.70 25.85
CA ALA A 93 -41.51 -7.01 26.26
C ALA A 93 -41.37 -8.33 27.05
N VAL A 94 -42.45 -8.76 27.72
CA VAL A 94 -42.48 -10.03 28.46
C VAL A 94 -42.81 -11.20 27.53
N GLN A 95 -43.77 -11.02 26.62
CA GLN A 95 -44.36 -12.11 25.85
C GLN A 95 -43.75 -12.30 24.45
N CYS A 96 -43.17 -11.26 23.86
CA CYS A 96 -42.71 -11.26 22.48
C CYS A 96 -41.20 -11.17 22.37
N ASP A 97 -40.66 -11.63 21.23
CA ASP A 97 -39.29 -11.26 20.84
C ASP A 97 -39.32 -9.83 20.30
N VAL A 98 -38.76 -8.92 21.08
CA VAL A 98 -38.78 -7.48 20.79
C VAL A 98 -37.52 -6.99 20.09
N SER A 99 -36.83 -7.86 19.36
CA SER A 99 -35.62 -7.49 18.63
C SER A 99 -35.94 -6.84 17.29
N CYS A 100 -35.31 -5.70 17.01
CA CYS A 100 -35.36 -5.12 15.68
C CYS A 100 -34.68 -6.04 14.64
N PRO A 101 -35.06 -5.97 13.36
CA PRO A 101 -34.33 -6.63 12.28
C PRO A 101 -32.82 -6.34 12.36
N ALA A 102 -31.98 -7.26 11.89
CA ALA A 102 -30.53 -7.16 12.00
C ALA A 102 -30.00 -5.80 11.51
N GLY A 103 -29.18 -5.15 12.34
CA GLY A 103 -28.55 -3.86 12.03
C GLY A 103 -29.47 -2.64 12.13
N THR A 104 -30.73 -2.79 12.52
CA THR A 104 -31.68 -1.67 12.69
C THR A 104 -31.85 -1.27 14.15
N ALA A 105 -32.38 -0.05 14.36
CA ALA A 105 -32.67 0.51 15.67
C ALA A 105 -33.92 1.39 15.63
N ILE A 106 -34.50 1.64 16.81
CA ILE A 106 -35.51 2.67 16.99
C ILE A 106 -34.88 4.07 17.07
N ASN A 107 -35.69 5.13 17.13
CA ASN A 107 -35.22 6.53 17.14
C ASN A 107 -34.22 6.87 18.26
N THR A 108 -34.25 6.15 19.39
CA THR A 108 -33.33 6.34 20.52
C THR A 108 -32.01 5.58 20.35
N GLY A 109 -31.86 4.80 19.28
CA GLY A 109 -30.69 3.94 19.04
C GLY A 109 -30.79 2.54 19.67
N ALA A 110 -31.86 2.21 20.39
CA ALA A 110 -32.07 0.87 20.93
C ALA A 110 -32.36 -0.14 19.81
N THR A 111 -31.77 -1.34 19.90
CA THR A 111 -31.98 -2.45 18.94
C THR A 111 -33.17 -3.35 19.32
N SER A 112 -33.91 -2.95 20.35
CA SER A 112 -35.15 -3.59 20.75
C SER A 112 -36.26 -2.54 20.76
N PHE A 113 -37.46 -2.94 20.34
CA PHE A 113 -38.65 -2.08 20.37
C PHE A 113 -39.49 -2.36 21.62
N VAL A 114 -40.43 -1.46 21.95
CA VAL A 114 -41.25 -1.60 23.17
C VAL A 114 -42.73 -1.75 22.87
N ASN A 115 -43.22 -1.25 21.72
CA ASN A 115 -44.63 -1.35 21.34
C ASN A 115 -44.86 -2.05 20.00
N LEU A 116 -44.14 -1.69 18.95
CA LEU A 116 -44.35 -2.20 17.59
C LEU A 116 -43.03 -2.36 16.83
N ILE A 117 -42.96 -3.38 15.98
CA ILE A 117 -41.76 -3.65 15.16
C ILE A 117 -41.48 -2.53 14.14
N ASN A 118 -42.50 -1.78 13.72
CA ASN A 118 -42.35 -0.62 12.84
C ASN A 118 -41.69 0.60 13.53
N GLU A 119 -41.35 0.51 14.82
CA GLU A 119 -40.49 1.47 15.49
C GLU A 119 -39.02 1.36 15.03
N CYS A 120 -38.63 0.24 14.41
CA CYS A 120 -37.28 0.02 13.87
C CYS A 120 -37.12 0.78 12.55
N VAL A 121 -37.01 2.11 12.63
CA VAL A 121 -36.97 3.06 11.51
C VAL A 121 -35.56 3.51 11.10
N ASN A 122 -34.55 3.19 11.91
CA ASN A 122 -33.16 3.61 11.70
C ASN A 122 -32.25 2.42 11.42
N CYS A 123 -31.13 2.66 10.74
CA CYS A 123 -29.96 1.79 10.89
C CYS A 123 -29.24 2.13 12.18
N ALA A 124 -28.83 1.10 12.92
CA ALA A 124 -28.00 1.25 14.11
C ALA A 124 -26.63 1.85 13.74
N ALA A 125 -25.91 2.38 14.75
CA ALA A 125 -24.58 2.94 14.53
C ALA A 125 -23.64 1.90 13.87
N ASN A 126 -22.93 2.32 12.81
CA ASN A 126 -22.06 1.47 11.99
C ASN A 126 -22.81 0.38 11.20
N PHE A 127 -24.08 0.63 10.87
CA PHE A 127 -24.83 -0.14 9.90
C PHE A 127 -25.42 0.80 8.85
N TYR A 128 -25.52 0.32 7.61
CA TYR A 128 -26.04 1.10 6.49
C TYR A 128 -27.06 0.31 5.68
N HIS A 129 -27.95 1.02 4.99
CA HIS A 129 -28.93 0.45 4.08
C HIS A 129 -28.31 0.36 2.67
N ALA A 130 -27.90 -0.84 2.27
CA ALA A 130 -27.20 -1.09 1.01
C ALA A 130 -28.12 -1.07 -0.23
N THR A 131 -29.42 -1.28 -0.03
CA THR A 131 -30.38 -1.49 -1.12
C THR A 131 -30.87 -0.17 -1.71
N ALA A 132 -30.97 -0.08 -3.03
CA ALA A 132 -31.59 1.05 -3.75
C ALA A 132 -33.13 1.14 -3.58
N GLY A 133 -33.70 0.47 -2.58
CA GLY A 133 -35.13 0.42 -2.30
C GLY A 133 -35.55 1.40 -1.20
N VAL A 134 -36.86 1.49 -0.95
CA VAL A 134 -37.41 2.23 0.20
C VAL A 134 -37.21 1.40 1.46
N PHE A 135 -36.67 2.01 2.51
CA PHE A 135 -36.55 1.38 3.82
C PHE A 135 -37.94 1.14 4.42
N GLN A 136 -38.25 -0.13 4.73
CA GLN A 136 -39.51 -0.53 5.34
C GLN A 136 -39.29 -0.83 6.81
N ALA A 137 -39.83 0.03 7.66
CA ALA A 137 -39.68 -0.09 9.11
C ALA A 137 -40.14 -1.46 9.62
N GLY A 138 -39.29 -2.11 10.42
CA GLY A 138 -39.55 -3.43 10.98
C GLY A 138 -39.43 -4.61 10.00
N VAL A 139 -39.05 -4.36 8.74
CA VAL A 139 -38.87 -5.40 7.71
C VAL A 139 -37.45 -5.38 7.15
N THR A 140 -36.95 -4.20 6.79
CA THR A 140 -35.63 -4.04 6.18
C THR A 140 -34.51 -4.32 7.20
N THR A 141 -33.43 -4.94 6.75
CA THR A 141 -32.18 -5.10 7.53
C THR A 141 -31.13 -4.10 7.07
N CYS A 142 -30.22 -3.72 7.95
CA CYS A 142 -29.05 -2.93 7.58
C CYS A 142 -27.78 -3.80 7.62
N GLU A 143 -26.86 -3.51 6.71
CA GLU A 143 -25.57 -4.20 6.60
C GLU A 143 -24.54 -3.55 7.50
N LYS A 144 -23.60 -4.36 8.02
CA LYS A 144 -22.52 -3.85 8.87
C LYS A 144 -21.54 -3.03 8.03
N CYS A 145 -21.10 -1.89 8.56
CA CYS A 145 -20.07 -1.09 7.93
C CYS A 145 -18.76 -1.89 7.75
N PRO A 146 -18.06 -1.74 6.61
CA PRO A 146 -16.71 -2.29 6.43
C PRO A 146 -15.71 -1.73 7.45
N VAL A 147 -15.85 -0.43 7.77
CA VAL A 147 -15.07 0.29 8.79
C VAL A 147 -16.02 1.15 9.60
N ASN A 148 -15.94 1.05 10.93
CA ASN A 148 -16.80 1.77 11.85
C ASN A 148 -16.39 3.24 11.97
N LEU A 149 -17.35 4.16 12.01
CA LEU A 149 -17.16 5.53 12.48
C LEU A 149 -16.96 5.53 14.00
N ASN A 150 -16.00 6.33 14.48
CA ASN A 150 -15.92 6.66 15.90
C ASN A 150 -17.19 7.43 16.31
N ALA A 151 -18.07 6.76 17.06
CA ALA A 151 -19.41 7.25 17.43
C ALA A 151 -20.32 7.54 16.23
N GLY A 152 -20.49 6.55 15.34
CA GLY A 152 -21.45 6.64 14.22
C GLY A 152 -22.89 6.96 14.66
N PRO A 153 -23.64 7.77 13.91
CA PRO A 153 -25.01 8.15 14.26
C PRO A 153 -26.01 7.04 13.96
N SER A 154 -27.04 6.87 14.79
CA SER A 154 -28.25 6.16 14.36
C SER A 154 -29.02 7.08 13.41
N THR A 155 -29.21 6.66 12.15
CA THR A 155 -29.84 7.50 11.11
C THR A 155 -31.05 6.80 10.53
N ALA A 156 -32.09 7.55 10.16
CA ALA A 156 -33.26 7.04 9.45
C ALA A 156 -32.85 6.20 8.24
N GLY A 157 -33.50 5.06 8.05
CA GLY A 157 -33.06 4.02 7.13
C GLY A 157 -32.81 4.49 5.70
N ASP A 158 -33.67 5.35 5.14
CA ASP A 158 -33.50 5.91 3.80
C ASP A 158 -32.29 6.86 3.66
N ALA A 159 -31.85 7.49 4.75
CA ALA A 159 -30.70 8.38 4.80
C ALA A 159 -29.43 7.69 5.33
N ALA A 160 -29.54 6.47 5.82
CA ALA A 160 -28.45 5.68 6.39
C ALA A 160 -27.65 4.95 5.30
N ASN A 161 -27.13 5.69 4.32
CA ASN A 161 -26.25 5.14 3.30
C ASN A 161 -24.81 4.96 3.83
N ILE A 162 -23.98 4.22 3.09
CA ILE A 162 -22.62 3.90 3.50
C ILE A 162 -21.76 5.15 3.76
N ALA A 163 -21.97 6.24 3.02
CA ALA A 163 -21.21 7.48 3.18
C ALA A 163 -21.60 8.27 4.44
N THR A 164 -22.82 8.11 4.97
CA THR A 164 -23.26 8.77 6.21
C THR A 164 -22.99 7.92 7.46
N GLN A 165 -22.88 6.60 7.30
CA GLN A 165 -22.83 5.64 8.40
C GLN A 165 -21.46 4.99 8.64
N CYS A 166 -20.58 4.99 7.65
CA CYS A 166 -19.32 4.25 7.71
C CYS A 166 -18.10 5.17 7.52
N ASP A 167 -16.95 4.75 8.04
CA ASP A 167 -15.68 5.44 7.75
C ASP A 167 -15.19 4.98 6.38
N VAL A 168 -15.60 5.73 5.35
CA VAL A 168 -15.38 5.36 3.95
C VAL A 168 -14.00 5.73 3.41
N ARG A 169 -12.96 5.75 4.24
CA ARG A 169 -11.60 6.06 3.81
C ARG A 169 -11.01 4.94 2.97
N CYS A 170 -10.37 5.30 1.87
CA CYS A 170 -9.52 4.37 1.15
C CYS A 170 -8.31 3.98 2.03
N PRO A 171 -7.80 2.74 1.91
CA PRO A 171 -6.55 2.35 2.53
C PRO A 171 -5.41 3.32 2.23
N GLU A 172 -4.39 3.33 3.09
CA GLU A 172 -3.29 4.29 3.00
C GLU A 172 -2.68 4.34 1.59
N ASN A 173 -2.50 5.58 1.08
CA ASN A 173 -1.95 5.87 -0.24
C ASN A 173 -2.70 5.24 -1.43
N THR A 174 -3.97 4.89 -1.23
CA THR A 174 -4.88 4.51 -2.31
C THR A 174 -5.93 5.59 -2.57
N GLU A 175 -6.54 5.53 -3.73
CA GLU A 175 -7.64 6.38 -4.15
C GLU A 175 -8.55 5.66 -5.15
N THR A 176 -9.72 6.24 -5.42
CA THR A 176 -10.64 5.76 -6.44
C THR A 176 -10.16 6.13 -7.85
N ALA A 177 -10.83 5.59 -8.87
CA ALA A 177 -10.58 5.95 -10.27
C ALA A 177 -10.78 7.46 -10.56
N LEU A 178 -11.51 8.17 -9.69
CA LEU A 178 -11.79 9.60 -9.78
C LEU A 178 -10.93 10.42 -8.80
N ALA A 179 -9.82 9.86 -8.31
CA ALA A 179 -8.90 10.49 -7.36
C ALA A 179 -9.50 10.83 -5.98
N ALA A 180 -10.61 10.19 -5.60
CA ALA A 180 -11.16 10.35 -4.26
C ALA A 180 -10.38 9.49 -3.25
N THR A 181 -10.06 10.05 -2.09
CA THR A 181 -9.38 9.36 -0.98
C THR A 181 -10.35 8.62 -0.06
N SER A 182 -11.63 8.66 -0.41
CA SER A 182 -12.74 7.96 0.19
C SER A 182 -13.61 7.35 -0.90
N TYR A 183 -14.29 6.25 -0.60
CA TYR A 183 -15.24 5.60 -1.50
C TYR A 183 -16.68 5.99 -1.17
N VAL A 184 -17.60 5.82 -2.13
CA VAL A 184 -19.00 6.26 -1.94
C VAL A 184 -19.97 5.07 -1.83
N ASN A 185 -19.65 3.92 -2.44
CA ASN A 185 -20.52 2.75 -2.44
C ASN A 185 -19.82 1.50 -1.91
N ALA A 186 -18.58 1.24 -2.34
CA ALA A 186 -17.85 0.05 -1.94
C ALA A 186 -16.35 0.32 -1.79
N SER A 187 -15.71 -0.34 -0.81
CA SER A 187 -14.26 -0.22 -0.61
C SER A 187 -13.46 -0.65 -1.83
N SER A 188 -14.01 -1.54 -2.67
CA SER A 188 -13.41 -1.95 -3.94
C SER A 188 -13.24 -0.81 -4.96
N GLU A 189 -13.86 0.35 -4.74
CA GLU A 189 -13.59 1.55 -5.54
C GLU A 189 -12.16 2.06 -5.36
N CYS A 190 -11.54 1.81 -4.21
CA CYS A 190 -10.15 2.16 -3.90
C CYS A 190 -9.19 1.19 -4.62
N ALA A 191 -9.18 1.28 -5.95
CA ALA A 191 -8.48 0.38 -6.85
C ALA A 191 -7.13 0.94 -7.33
N ASN A 192 -6.82 2.22 -7.07
CA ASN A 192 -5.62 2.88 -7.56
C ASN A 192 -4.65 3.20 -6.41
N CYS A 193 -3.35 3.08 -6.68
CA CYS A 193 -2.34 3.78 -5.87
C CYS A 193 -2.28 5.25 -6.31
N ARG A 194 -2.10 6.15 -5.34
CA ARG A 194 -1.90 7.58 -5.62
C ARG A 194 -0.60 7.81 -6.39
N ALA A 195 -0.53 8.95 -7.09
CA ALA A 195 0.71 9.39 -7.72
C ALA A 195 1.89 9.37 -6.72
N ASN A 196 3.06 8.90 -7.16
CA ASN A 196 4.27 8.75 -6.34
C ASN A 196 4.13 7.73 -5.18
N THR A 197 3.24 6.76 -5.34
CA THR A 197 3.10 5.63 -4.42
C THR A 197 2.98 4.34 -5.23
N TYR A 198 3.48 3.23 -4.71
CA TYR A 198 3.53 1.96 -5.45
C TYR A 198 3.05 0.80 -4.60
N TYR A 199 2.58 -0.27 -5.25
CA TYR A 199 2.21 -1.51 -4.59
C TYR A 199 3.38 -2.49 -4.57
N GLY A 200 3.96 -2.70 -3.39
CA GLY A 200 5.10 -3.61 -3.14
C GLY A 200 4.71 -5.01 -2.66
N GLY A 201 3.42 -5.34 -2.59
CA GLY A 201 2.96 -6.65 -2.11
C GLY A 201 3.30 -7.80 -3.06
N GLN A 202 3.47 -9.01 -2.51
CA GLN A 202 3.76 -10.23 -3.30
C GLN A 202 2.54 -10.83 -4.01
N GLY A 203 1.33 -10.39 -3.68
CA GLY A 203 0.07 -10.89 -4.25
C GLY A 203 -0.52 -9.99 -5.33
N ALA A 204 -1.72 -10.34 -5.81
CA ALA A 204 -2.53 -9.43 -6.61
C ALA A 204 -3.09 -8.32 -5.72
N PHE A 205 -3.05 -7.07 -6.20
CA PHE A 205 -3.67 -5.94 -5.52
C PHE A 205 -5.15 -6.22 -5.29
N GLN A 206 -5.58 -6.11 -4.03
CA GLN A 206 -6.97 -6.29 -3.60
C GLN A 206 -7.59 -4.92 -3.31
N PRO A 207 -8.47 -4.40 -4.18
CA PRO A 207 -9.13 -3.12 -3.96
C PRO A 207 -9.82 -3.04 -2.60
N GLY A 208 -9.69 -1.90 -1.92
CA GLY A 208 -10.29 -1.67 -0.60
C GLY A 208 -9.58 -2.32 0.59
N THR A 209 -8.55 -3.14 0.37
CA THR A 209 -7.76 -3.76 1.45
C THR A 209 -6.26 -3.56 1.32
N SER A 210 -5.73 -3.51 0.10
CA SER A 210 -4.30 -3.28 -0.14
C SER A 210 -3.92 -1.82 0.12
N THR A 211 -2.75 -1.59 0.71
CA THR A 211 -2.14 -0.27 0.86
C THR A 211 -1.04 -0.06 -0.17
N CYS A 212 -0.70 1.20 -0.45
CA CYS A 212 0.45 1.54 -1.28
C CYS A 212 1.54 2.21 -0.44
N THR A 213 2.79 2.04 -0.86
CA THR A 213 3.96 2.60 -0.18
C THR A 213 4.41 3.85 -0.93
N THR A 214 4.71 4.93 -0.22
CA THR A 214 5.27 6.13 -0.82
C THR A 214 6.61 5.82 -1.49
N CYS A 215 6.86 6.43 -2.65
CA CYS A 215 8.18 6.36 -3.28
C CYS A 215 9.28 6.82 -2.28
N PRO A 216 10.48 6.20 -2.31
CA PRO A 216 11.60 6.63 -1.48
C PRO A 216 11.94 8.12 -1.68
N GLN A 217 12.57 8.73 -0.69
CA GLN A 217 12.99 10.13 -0.76
C GLN A 217 13.90 10.36 -1.99
N GLY A 218 13.60 11.40 -2.78
CA GLY A 218 14.29 11.67 -4.05
C GLY A 218 13.86 10.78 -5.22
N GLY A 219 12.99 9.80 -4.98
CA GLY A 219 12.45 8.88 -5.98
C GLY A 219 11.09 9.25 -6.55
N GLN A 220 10.57 10.42 -6.21
CA GLN A 220 9.27 10.89 -6.68
C GLN A 220 9.40 11.48 -8.09
N LYS A 221 8.50 11.14 -9.01
CA LYS A 221 8.45 11.75 -10.33
C LYS A 221 7.91 13.18 -10.19
N ALA A 222 8.71 14.18 -10.54
CA ALA A 222 8.28 15.57 -10.57
C ALA A 222 7.18 15.82 -11.62
N ASN A 223 7.21 15.07 -12.73
CA ASN A 223 6.19 15.07 -13.79
C ASN A 223 5.86 13.64 -14.20
N GLY A 224 4.57 13.34 -14.42
CA GLY A 224 4.11 12.07 -14.99
C GLY A 224 3.80 10.94 -14.00
N ALA A 225 3.99 11.13 -12.69
CA ALA A 225 3.34 10.24 -11.71
C ALA A 225 1.84 10.50 -11.75
N VAL A 226 1.10 9.54 -12.27
CA VAL A 226 -0.36 9.53 -12.28
C VAL A 226 -0.86 8.38 -11.44
N ALA A 227 -2.00 8.58 -10.78
CA ALA A 227 -2.67 7.50 -10.12
C ALA A 227 -2.92 6.35 -11.10
N THR A 228 -2.60 5.14 -10.67
CA THR A 228 -2.61 3.96 -11.52
C THR A 228 -3.24 2.82 -10.77
N GLN A 229 -3.98 1.97 -11.48
CA GLN A 229 -4.55 0.75 -10.94
C GLN A 229 -3.49 -0.04 -10.16
N GLY A 230 -3.80 -0.48 -8.94
CA GLY A 230 -2.82 -1.01 -8.00
C GLY A 230 -2.03 -2.22 -8.52
N SER A 231 -2.62 -3.03 -9.40
CA SER A 231 -1.92 -4.12 -10.09
C SER A 231 -0.78 -3.63 -11.00
N ASN A 232 -0.91 -2.43 -11.55
CA ASN A 232 0.00 -1.80 -12.50
C ASN A 232 0.87 -0.71 -11.84
N ALA A 233 0.54 -0.29 -10.62
CA ALA A 233 1.27 0.70 -9.83
C ALA A 233 2.56 0.12 -9.23
N LYS A 234 3.40 -0.49 -10.05
CA LYS A 234 4.71 -1.00 -9.64
C LYS A 234 5.68 0.16 -9.43
N ILE A 235 6.73 -0.08 -8.63
CA ILE A 235 7.74 0.94 -8.31
C ILE A 235 8.39 1.53 -9.58
N THR A 236 8.62 0.73 -10.61
CA THR A 236 9.06 1.16 -11.96
C THR A 236 8.13 2.18 -12.61
N ALA A 237 6.82 1.98 -12.47
CA ALA A 237 5.80 2.81 -13.10
C ALA A 237 5.60 4.12 -12.33
N GLN A 238 5.77 4.10 -11.01
CA GLN A 238 5.37 5.18 -10.11
C GLN A 238 6.52 6.04 -9.61
N CYS A 239 7.74 5.51 -9.54
CA CYS A 239 8.89 6.17 -8.94
C CYS A 239 10.05 6.34 -9.95
N ASN A 240 10.86 7.39 -9.77
CA ASN A 240 12.17 7.60 -10.40
C ASN A 240 13.25 7.49 -9.33
N VAL A 241 13.49 6.31 -8.78
CA VAL A 241 14.39 6.21 -7.62
C VAL A 241 15.84 6.24 -8.06
N SER A 242 16.54 7.33 -7.73
CA SER A 242 17.92 7.53 -8.12
C SER A 242 18.83 6.45 -7.54
N CYS A 243 19.73 5.95 -8.37
CA CYS A 243 20.85 5.16 -7.92
C CYS A 243 21.80 6.00 -7.04
N PRO A 244 22.58 5.36 -6.14
CA PRO A 244 23.66 6.04 -5.42
C PRO A 244 24.56 6.85 -6.36
N THR A 245 25.18 7.91 -5.84
CA THR A 245 25.96 8.88 -6.62
C THR A 245 26.86 8.22 -7.68
N ASN A 246 26.66 8.62 -8.93
CA ASN A 246 27.39 8.16 -10.12
C ASN A 246 27.34 6.65 -10.41
N THR A 247 26.33 5.95 -9.88
CA THR A 247 26.00 4.59 -10.26
C THR A 247 24.80 4.57 -11.19
N VAL A 248 24.68 3.50 -11.97
CA VAL A 248 23.59 3.29 -12.93
C VAL A 248 23.14 1.83 -12.90
N ASN A 249 21.95 1.57 -13.41
CA ASN A 249 21.45 0.21 -13.58
C ASN A 249 22.17 -0.54 -14.74
N ALA A 250 21.74 -1.76 -15.04
CA ALA A 250 22.28 -2.57 -16.14
C ALA A 250 22.19 -1.90 -17.53
N ASN A 251 21.19 -1.03 -17.73
CA ASN A 251 20.95 -0.32 -18.99
C ASN A 251 21.65 1.04 -19.06
N GLY A 252 22.28 1.50 -17.97
CA GLY A 252 22.92 2.81 -17.90
C GLY A 252 22.02 3.93 -17.39
N ASP A 253 20.81 3.63 -16.90
CA ASP A 253 19.94 4.67 -16.33
C ASP A 253 20.41 5.03 -14.90
N PRO A 254 20.35 6.32 -14.51
CA PRO A 254 20.68 6.76 -13.16
C PRO A 254 19.59 6.42 -12.13
N PHE A 255 18.62 5.58 -12.49
CA PHE A 255 17.51 5.15 -11.65
C PHE A 255 17.44 3.62 -11.60
N TRP A 256 17.15 3.07 -10.43
CA TRP A 256 16.83 1.65 -10.31
C TRP A 256 15.35 1.40 -10.55
N THR A 257 15.03 0.22 -11.07
CA THR A 257 13.72 -0.11 -11.59
C THR A 257 12.95 -1.00 -10.62
N THR A 258 13.59 -1.99 -10.00
CA THR A 258 12.89 -2.97 -9.16
C THR A 258 13.31 -2.84 -7.70
N VAL A 259 14.62 -2.86 -7.45
CA VAL A 259 15.23 -2.79 -6.14
C VAL A 259 16.51 -1.98 -6.20
N VAL A 260 16.92 -1.36 -5.09
CA VAL A 260 18.13 -0.52 -5.05
C VAL A 260 19.40 -1.28 -5.47
N THR A 261 19.42 -2.61 -5.31
CA THR A 261 20.51 -3.47 -5.77
C THR A 261 20.64 -3.58 -7.29
N ASP A 262 19.70 -3.03 -8.06
CA ASP A 262 19.83 -2.91 -9.52
C ASP A 262 20.93 -1.90 -9.92
N CYS A 263 21.35 -1.02 -9.01
CA CYS A 263 22.46 -0.08 -9.20
C CYS A 263 23.81 -0.79 -9.09
N LEU A 264 24.13 -1.58 -10.10
CA LEU A 264 25.28 -2.48 -10.14
C LEU A 264 26.46 -1.97 -10.96
N ASN A 265 26.29 -0.87 -11.70
CA ASN A 265 27.31 -0.30 -12.59
C ASN A 265 27.77 1.09 -12.12
N CYS A 266 29.01 1.45 -12.43
CA CYS A 266 29.40 2.86 -12.46
C CYS A 266 28.92 3.51 -13.77
N ALA A 267 28.50 4.78 -13.69
CA ALA A 267 28.21 5.59 -14.86
C ALA A 267 29.46 5.74 -15.75
N ALA A 268 29.24 6.08 -17.03
CA ALA A 268 30.34 6.47 -17.91
C ALA A 268 31.19 7.59 -17.27
N ASP A 269 32.51 7.54 -17.44
CA ASP A 269 33.48 8.46 -16.80
C ASP A 269 33.54 8.41 -15.27
N HIS A 270 33.11 7.31 -14.67
CA HIS A 270 33.21 7.10 -13.24
C HIS A 270 33.82 5.74 -12.90
N TYR A 271 34.52 5.67 -11.77
CA TYR A 271 35.21 4.48 -11.32
C TYR A 271 34.95 4.19 -9.85
N PHE A 272 35.16 2.95 -9.44
CA PHE A 272 35.09 2.49 -8.07
C PHE A 272 36.51 2.21 -7.53
N SER A 273 36.78 2.60 -6.28
CA SER A 273 38.12 2.53 -5.68
C SER A 273 38.22 1.68 -4.42
N ASP A 274 37.09 1.22 -3.88
CA ASP A 274 37.10 0.52 -2.59
C ASP A 274 37.19 -0.99 -2.80
N ALA A 275 37.32 -1.75 -1.70
CA ALA A 275 37.63 -3.18 -1.78
C ALA A 275 36.50 -4.03 -2.40
N ALA A 276 35.24 -3.68 -2.16
CA ALA A 276 34.09 -4.45 -2.64
C ALA A 276 32.92 -3.51 -3.02
N PHE A 277 32.38 -3.72 -4.21
CA PHE A 277 31.21 -2.98 -4.68
C PHE A 277 29.93 -3.65 -4.15
N ASN A 278 29.13 -2.90 -3.39
CA ASN A 278 27.86 -3.33 -2.86
C ASN A 278 26.72 -2.64 -3.65
N PRO A 279 25.98 -3.38 -4.50
CA PRO A 279 24.92 -2.80 -5.30
C PRO A 279 23.90 -2.04 -4.46
N GLY A 280 23.55 -0.84 -4.91
CA GLY A 280 22.61 0.02 -4.20
C GLY A 280 23.15 0.77 -2.97
N VAL A 281 24.42 0.57 -2.61
CA VAL A 281 25.08 1.27 -1.49
C VAL A 281 26.33 2.01 -1.94
N SER A 282 27.17 1.35 -2.75
CA SER A 282 28.43 1.91 -3.23
C SER A 282 28.23 3.15 -4.12
N GLN A 283 29.19 4.06 -4.08
CA GLN A 283 29.22 5.26 -4.93
C GLN A 283 30.46 5.24 -5.82
N CYS A 284 30.36 5.78 -7.03
CA CYS A 284 31.50 5.88 -7.95
C CYS A 284 32.08 7.30 -7.96
N LYS A 285 33.39 7.39 -8.13
CA LYS A 285 34.16 8.64 -8.21
C LYS A 285 34.29 9.07 -9.67
N LYS A 286 34.26 10.37 -9.93
CA LYS A 286 34.47 10.91 -11.26
C LYS A 286 35.91 10.70 -11.72
N CYS A 287 36.10 10.34 -12.98
CA CYS A 287 37.41 10.23 -13.59
C CYS A 287 38.15 11.59 -13.59
N PRO A 288 39.47 11.62 -13.29
CA PRO A 288 40.29 12.80 -13.48
C PRO A 288 40.33 13.28 -14.93
N VAL A 289 40.41 12.33 -15.86
CA VAL A 289 40.32 12.53 -17.30
C VAL A 289 39.45 11.42 -17.90
N SER A 290 38.40 11.83 -18.60
CA SER A 290 37.49 10.94 -19.34
C SER A 290 38.17 10.24 -20.51
N LYS A 291 37.69 9.04 -20.86
CA LYS A 291 38.07 8.41 -22.14
C LYS A 291 37.34 9.09 -23.30
N ALA A 292 37.86 8.94 -24.52
CA ALA A 292 37.19 9.47 -25.71
C ALA A 292 35.81 8.83 -25.93
N THR A 293 35.66 7.55 -25.58
CA THR A 293 34.40 6.80 -25.63
C THR A 293 34.18 6.12 -24.28
N PRO A 294 33.61 6.83 -23.30
CA PRO A 294 33.40 6.28 -21.99
C PRO A 294 32.23 5.30 -22.00
N THR A 295 32.40 4.17 -21.30
CA THR A 295 31.43 3.08 -21.28
C THR A 295 31.09 2.74 -19.84
N THR A 296 29.83 2.44 -19.56
CA THR A 296 29.44 1.87 -18.25
C THR A 296 30.14 0.52 -18.02
N ALA A 297 30.41 0.20 -16.75
CA ALA A 297 30.88 -1.14 -16.38
C ALA A 297 30.35 -1.53 -15.00
N ALA A 298 30.27 -2.84 -14.76
CA ALA A 298 29.96 -3.39 -13.44
C ALA A 298 30.90 -2.82 -12.40
N GLY A 299 30.35 -2.38 -11.25
CA GLY A 299 31.08 -1.66 -10.23
C GLY A 299 32.30 -2.41 -9.69
N SER A 300 32.22 -3.75 -9.62
CA SER A 300 33.34 -4.63 -9.26
C SER A 300 34.50 -4.62 -10.26
N SER A 301 34.24 -4.21 -11.50
CA SER A 301 35.20 -4.15 -12.61
C SER A 301 35.51 -2.72 -13.08
N ALA A 302 34.76 -1.72 -12.59
CA ALA A 302 34.87 -0.32 -12.97
C ALA A 302 36.05 0.38 -12.28
N SER A 303 37.25 -0.19 -12.39
CA SER A 303 38.48 0.41 -11.85
C SER A 303 38.85 1.70 -12.58
N ILE A 304 39.73 2.50 -11.96
CA ILE A 304 40.25 3.74 -12.56
C ILE A 304 40.93 3.48 -13.92
N ILE A 305 41.64 2.35 -14.08
CA ILE A 305 42.35 1.99 -15.32
C ILE A 305 41.36 1.63 -16.44
N THR A 306 40.30 0.90 -16.08
CA THR A 306 39.27 0.46 -17.03
C THR A 306 38.36 1.60 -17.47
N GLN A 307 38.09 2.57 -16.60
CA GLN A 307 37.09 3.62 -16.85
C GLN A 307 37.71 4.95 -17.29
N CYS A 308 38.87 5.32 -16.76
CA CYS A 308 39.46 6.63 -16.97
C CYS A 308 40.63 6.58 -17.97
N ASN A 309 40.93 7.72 -18.59
CA ASN A 309 42.17 7.88 -19.33
C ASN A 309 43.27 8.25 -18.34
N VAL A 310 44.01 7.24 -17.87
CA VAL A 310 45.10 7.42 -16.89
C VAL A 310 46.47 7.51 -17.54
N GLN A 311 46.57 7.46 -18.88
CA GLN A 311 47.85 7.46 -19.58
C GLN A 311 48.37 8.88 -19.75
N CYS A 312 49.61 9.09 -19.36
CA CYS A 312 50.37 10.29 -19.67
C CYS A 312 50.44 10.48 -21.20
N PRO A 313 50.36 11.72 -21.69
CA PRO A 313 50.56 12.03 -23.11
C PRO A 313 51.85 11.41 -23.66
N ALA A 314 51.86 11.07 -24.95
CA ALA A 314 53.00 10.42 -25.59
C ALA A 314 54.33 11.11 -25.26
N GLY A 315 55.32 10.31 -24.85
CA GLY A 315 56.65 10.80 -24.49
C GLY A 315 56.76 11.49 -23.13
N THR A 316 55.70 11.59 -22.35
CA THR A 316 55.72 12.13 -20.97
C THR A 316 55.65 11.02 -19.93
N VAL A 317 56.20 11.27 -18.74
CA VAL A 317 56.20 10.36 -17.58
C VAL A 317 55.98 11.14 -16.29
N LEU A 318 55.64 10.42 -15.22
CA LEU A 318 55.55 10.97 -13.86
C LEU A 318 56.91 11.42 -13.33
N ASP A 319 56.90 12.06 -12.16
CA ASP A 319 58.12 12.49 -11.46
C ASP A 319 59.10 11.34 -11.14
N ASP A 320 58.64 10.09 -11.04
CA ASP A 320 59.55 8.95 -10.87
C ASP A 320 60.34 8.60 -12.15
N GLY A 321 59.99 9.21 -13.28
CA GLY A 321 60.69 9.06 -14.56
C GLY A 321 60.46 7.72 -15.28
N SER A 322 59.59 6.86 -14.75
CA SER A 322 59.42 5.48 -15.21
C SER A 322 57.96 5.10 -15.49
N LYS A 323 57.01 5.68 -14.74
CA LYS A 323 55.58 5.41 -14.92
C LYS A 323 54.97 6.40 -15.90
N ASN A 324 54.08 5.88 -16.74
CA ASN A 324 53.28 6.65 -17.69
C ASN A 324 51.79 6.66 -17.32
N THR A 325 51.42 6.23 -16.10
CA THR A 325 50.03 6.23 -15.64
C THR A 325 49.85 7.11 -14.41
N PHE A 326 49.10 8.20 -14.52
CA PHE A 326 48.77 9.07 -13.38
C PHE A 326 47.55 8.56 -12.63
N VAL A 327 47.46 8.88 -11.33
CA VAL A 327 46.38 8.37 -10.46
C VAL A 327 45.42 9.48 -10.03
N THR A 328 45.90 10.72 -9.90
CA THR A 328 45.09 11.84 -9.40
C THR A 328 44.79 12.86 -10.48
N LEU A 329 45.80 13.34 -11.21
CA LEU A 329 45.65 14.38 -12.23
C LEU A 329 46.62 14.17 -13.39
N ALA A 330 46.19 14.48 -14.61
CA ALA A 330 47.07 14.41 -15.78
C ALA A 330 48.28 15.35 -15.66
N SER A 331 48.17 16.43 -14.88
CA SER A 331 49.27 17.35 -14.60
C SER A 331 50.43 16.71 -13.82
N GLU A 332 50.29 15.48 -13.32
CA GLU A 332 51.39 14.69 -12.73
C GLU A 332 52.42 14.24 -13.77
N CYS A 333 52.11 14.31 -15.08
CA CYS A 333 53.03 13.99 -16.17
C CYS A 333 53.98 15.18 -16.43
N THR A 334 54.91 15.40 -15.50
CA THR A 334 55.80 16.57 -15.38
C THR A 334 57.19 16.40 -15.99
N LYS A 335 57.46 15.27 -16.65
CA LYS A 335 58.76 14.96 -17.27
C LYS A 335 58.59 14.43 -18.69
N CYS A 336 59.57 14.65 -19.56
CA CYS A 336 59.70 13.85 -20.77
C CYS A 336 60.46 12.56 -20.47
N ALA A 337 60.01 11.45 -21.06
CA ALA A 337 60.68 10.16 -21.02
C ALA A 337 62.09 10.25 -21.65
N ALA A 338 62.92 9.25 -21.35
CA ALA A 338 64.22 9.11 -22.00
C ALA A 338 64.08 9.06 -23.53
N ASN A 339 64.88 9.86 -24.24
CA ASN A 339 64.83 10.02 -25.72
C ASN A 339 63.57 10.72 -26.26
N TYR A 340 62.90 11.51 -25.42
CA TYR A 340 61.84 12.42 -25.84
C TYR A 340 62.18 13.84 -25.40
N TYR A 341 61.82 14.84 -26.21
CA TYR A 341 62.11 16.25 -25.93
C TYR A 341 60.88 17.14 -26.14
N ILE A 342 60.89 18.30 -25.51
CA ILE A 342 59.86 19.31 -25.72
C ILE A 342 60.18 20.13 -26.98
N SER A 343 59.23 20.14 -27.91
CA SER A 343 59.27 21.01 -29.10
C SER A 343 58.73 22.41 -28.81
N LYS A 344 57.83 22.56 -27.83
CA LYS A 344 57.16 23.80 -27.45
C LYS A 344 57.92 24.55 -26.34
N THR A 345 58.55 25.67 -26.66
CA THR A 345 59.42 26.41 -25.73
C THR A 345 58.68 27.29 -24.71
N SER A 346 57.38 27.55 -24.87
CA SER A 346 56.56 28.29 -23.91
C SER A 346 55.12 27.75 -23.84
N GLY A 347 54.50 27.85 -22.66
CA GLY A 347 53.11 27.43 -22.46
C GLY A 347 52.88 25.92 -22.55
N PHE A 348 53.87 25.11 -22.16
CA PHE A 348 53.67 23.66 -22.02
C PHE A 348 52.67 23.37 -20.89
N ALA A 349 51.62 22.60 -21.19
CA ALA A 349 50.60 22.19 -20.23
C ALA A 349 50.78 20.71 -19.87
N ALA A 350 51.24 20.44 -18.64
CA ALA A 350 51.39 19.09 -18.12
C ALA A 350 50.05 18.32 -18.21
N GLY A 351 50.12 17.07 -18.69
CA GLY A 351 48.93 16.22 -18.88
C GLY A 351 48.16 16.42 -20.17
N THR A 352 48.53 17.42 -21.00
CA THR A 352 47.90 17.64 -22.32
C THR A 352 48.93 17.59 -23.44
N ASP A 353 50.05 18.28 -23.28
CA ASP A 353 51.10 18.35 -24.31
C ASP A 353 51.96 17.07 -24.33
N THR A 354 52.40 16.67 -25.53
CA THR A 354 53.28 15.49 -25.74
C THR A 354 54.74 15.90 -25.85
N CYS A 355 55.66 14.99 -25.52
CA CYS A 355 57.06 15.13 -25.91
C CYS A 355 57.32 14.46 -27.27
N THR A 356 58.19 15.06 -28.07
CA THR A 356 58.56 14.57 -29.40
C THR A 356 59.66 13.52 -29.30
N GLU A 357 59.52 12.39 -29.98
CA GLU A 357 60.54 11.34 -29.99
C GLU A 357 61.82 11.81 -30.72
N CYS A 358 62.99 11.50 -30.17
CA CYS A 358 64.27 11.78 -30.80
C CYS A 358 64.48 10.93 -32.07
N THR A 359 64.74 11.59 -33.22
CA THR A 359 65.11 10.89 -34.47
C THR A 359 66.40 10.08 -34.33
N LYS A 360 67.33 10.50 -33.46
CA LYS A 360 68.51 9.73 -33.05
C LYS A 360 68.54 9.63 -31.53
N LYS A 361 68.36 8.41 -31.02
CA LYS A 361 68.34 8.10 -29.59
C LYS A 361 69.76 8.08 -29.01
N LEU A 362 69.91 8.52 -27.76
CA LEU A 362 71.15 8.33 -27.01
C LEU A 362 71.31 6.84 -26.69
N THR A 363 72.47 6.27 -27.01
CA THR A 363 72.79 4.87 -26.74
C THR A 363 73.09 4.59 -25.27
N SER A 364 73.39 5.63 -24.48
CA SER A 364 73.52 5.57 -23.02
C SER A 364 73.22 6.92 -22.37
N GLY A 365 72.75 6.91 -21.12
CA GLY A 365 72.56 8.12 -20.31
C GLY A 365 71.24 8.89 -20.51
N ALA A 366 70.36 8.46 -21.43
CA ALA A 366 69.02 9.06 -21.54
C ALA A 366 68.20 8.75 -20.28
N THR A 367 67.77 9.80 -19.60
CA THR A 367 66.93 9.72 -18.40
C THR A 367 65.73 10.63 -18.57
N ALA A 368 64.65 10.35 -17.85
CA ALA A 368 63.53 11.28 -17.84
C ALA A 368 63.96 12.62 -17.25
N LYS A 369 63.56 13.73 -17.90
CA LYS A 369 63.94 15.07 -17.46
C LYS A 369 62.72 15.93 -17.19
N PRO A 370 62.77 16.81 -16.16
CA PRO A 370 61.79 17.86 -15.98
C PRO A 370 61.58 18.64 -17.27
N LEU A 371 60.37 19.13 -17.48
CA LEU A 371 60.00 19.78 -18.74
C LEU A 371 60.94 20.93 -19.12
N ALA A 372 61.37 21.74 -18.14
CA ALA A 372 62.31 22.84 -18.35
C ALA A 372 63.70 22.40 -18.88
N GLU A 373 64.08 21.15 -18.66
CA GLU A 373 65.40 20.60 -19.01
C GLU A 373 65.35 19.67 -20.24
N ALA A 374 64.16 19.19 -20.61
CA ALA A 374 63.96 18.17 -21.64
C ALA A 374 64.04 18.73 -23.07
N ASN A 375 65.07 19.50 -23.40
CA ASN A 375 65.29 20.01 -24.76
C ASN A 375 66.00 18.98 -25.67
N GLN A 376 65.95 19.21 -26.98
CA GLN A 376 66.53 18.29 -27.98
C GLN A 376 68.02 18.02 -27.75
N LYS A 377 68.79 19.01 -27.31
CA LYS A 377 70.23 18.88 -27.04
C LYS A 377 70.50 17.97 -25.83
N ALA A 378 69.64 18.02 -24.81
CA ALA A 378 69.78 17.23 -23.60
C ALA A 378 69.31 15.77 -23.77
N GLN A 379 68.32 15.53 -24.64
CA GLN A 379 67.63 14.25 -24.75
C GLN A 379 67.99 13.42 -25.99
N CYS A 380 68.52 14.04 -27.06
CA CYS A 380 68.78 13.36 -28.33
C CYS A 380 70.28 13.28 -28.65
N ALA A 381 70.68 12.25 -29.39
CA ALA A 381 72.04 12.13 -29.90
C ALA A 381 72.31 13.19 -30.97
N SER A 382 73.29 14.05 -30.71
CA SER A 382 73.70 15.07 -31.67
C SER A 382 74.42 14.45 -32.86
N SER A 383 73.97 14.76 -34.08
CA SER A 383 74.72 14.46 -35.31
C SER A 383 76.04 15.21 -35.40
N THR A 384 76.25 16.23 -34.56
CA THR A 384 77.43 17.10 -34.61
C THR A 384 78.68 16.39 -34.12
N PHE A 385 78.58 15.40 -33.21
CA PHE A 385 79.76 14.64 -32.79
C PHE A 385 80.30 13.75 -33.91
N ALA A 386 79.41 13.13 -34.70
CA ALA A 386 79.81 12.39 -35.91
C ALA A 386 80.41 13.32 -36.97
N LYS A 387 79.87 14.54 -37.14
CA LYS A 387 80.44 15.55 -38.04
C LYS A 387 81.81 16.05 -37.55
N PHE A 388 81.97 16.24 -36.23
CA PHE A 388 83.25 16.63 -35.64
C PHE A 388 84.28 15.50 -35.80
N LEU A 389 83.94 14.25 -35.50
CA LEU A 389 84.80 13.09 -35.74
C LEU A 389 85.16 12.92 -37.21
N SER A 390 84.22 13.10 -38.14
CA SER A 390 84.53 13.03 -39.57
C SER A 390 85.46 14.16 -40.01
N ILE A 391 85.27 15.37 -39.49
CA ILE A 391 86.14 16.51 -39.80
C ILE A 391 87.53 16.30 -39.18
N SER A 392 87.60 15.87 -37.91
CA SER A 392 88.85 15.54 -37.25
C SER A 392 89.60 14.39 -37.93
N LEU A 393 88.89 13.35 -38.39
CA LEU A 393 89.48 12.26 -39.18
C LEU A 393 90.04 12.78 -40.51
N ILE A 394 89.30 13.65 -41.21
CA ILE A 394 89.78 14.31 -42.43
C ILE A 394 91.07 15.10 -42.16
N PHE A 395 91.12 15.89 -41.09
CA PHE A 395 92.33 16.64 -40.72
C PHE A 395 93.51 15.74 -40.33
N ILE A 396 93.26 14.61 -39.64
CA ILE A 396 94.32 13.63 -39.33
C ILE A 396 94.85 12.99 -40.64
N SER A 397 93.98 12.65 -41.59
CA SER A 397 94.41 12.13 -42.88
C SER A 397 95.18 13.16 -43.72
N PHE A 398 94.88 14.46 -43.62
CA PHE A 398 95.68 15.52 -44.25
C PHE A 398 97.04 15.77 -43.56
N TYR A 399 97.19 15.39 -42.29
CA TYR A 399 98.45 15.53 -41.57
C TYR A 399 99.39 14.32 -41.78
N LEU A 400 98.83 13.16 -42.15
CA LEU A 400 99.56 11.92 -42.42
C LEU A 400 99.93 11.73 -43.91
N LEU A 401 99.35 12.54 -44.80
CA LEU A 401 99.74 12.72 -46.21
C LEU A 401 100.74 13.88 -46.30
#